data_AF-A0A350J7G9-F1
#
_entry.id   AF-A0A350J7G9-F1
#
_cell.length_a   1.000
_cell.length_b   1.000
_cell.length_c   1.000
_cell.angle_alpha   90.00
_cell.angle_beta   90.00
_cell.angle_gamma   90.00
#
_symmetry.space_group_name_H-M   'P 1'
#
loop_
_entity.id
_entity.type
_entity.pdbx_description
1 polymer ?
#
loop_
_entity_poly.entity_id
_entity_poly.type
_entity_poly.pdbx_seq_one_letter_code
_entity_poly.pdbx_strand_id
1 'polypeptide(L)'
;MIRKLRIKFTLVAIFSSLIVLIVLVGGTDLLNYRKVVDDSDKILKILSDNDGHFPVREMPDNAGEPRPRDDFGMRRTDSPEIAFETRYFSVRFDPSGSVTSVDTEMIAAVSDDLAEEYAKSVYNGARTKGFIRDYRFISVDTSYGGKLIVFCDCGAGLSNFRNFTLVSLIVSFACLVLVSIAAALISGRAVRPVAESYEKQKRF
;
A
#
# COMPACT_ATOMS: atom_id res chain seq x y z
N MET A 1 36.27 30.06 -14.02
CA MET A 1 35.84 29.76 -12.63
C MET A 1 34.33 29.91 -12.42
N ILE A 2 33.70 30.96 -12.98
CA ILE A 2 32.25 31.24 -12.88
C ILE A 2 31.37 30.07 -13.35
N ARG A 3 31.72 29.41 -14.47
CA ARG A 3 31.01 28.22 -14.96
C ARG A 3 31.03 27.06 -13.96
N LYS A 4 32.17 26.82 -13.29
CA LYS A 4 32.30 25.80 -12.24
C LYS A 4 31.46 26.15 -11.00
N LEU A 5 31.40 27.44 -10.64
CA LEU A 5 30.60 27.91 -9.51
C LEU A 5 29.10 27.79 -9.78
N ARG A 6 28.64 28.12 -11.01
CA ARG A 6 27.26 27.93 -11.44
C ARG A 6 26.84 26.45 -11.42
N ILE A 7 27.67 25.56 -11.97
CA ILE A 7 27.38 24.12 -11.98
C ILE A 7 27.24 23.58 -10.54
N LYS A 8 28.14 23.95 -9.63
CA LYS A 8 28.06 23.52 -8.22
C LYS A 8 26.77 24.01 -7.55
N PHE A 9 26.37 25.26 -7.77
CA PHE A 9 25.13 25.81 -7.23
C PHE A 9 23.89 25.08 -7.76
N THR A 10 23.84 24.86 -9.08
CA THR A 10 22.74 24.11 -9.72
C THR A 10 22.68 22.66 -9.21
N LEU A 11 23.81 21.99 -9.05
CA LEU A 11 23.85 20.62 -8.52
C LEU A 11 23.34 20.53 -7.09
N VAL A 12 23.68 21.48 -6.22
CA VAL A 12 23.16 21.51 -4.84
C VAL A 12 21.64 21.69 -4.84
N ALA A 13 21.11 22.56 -5.71
CA ALA A 13 19.66 22.76 -5.84
C ALA A 13 18.95 21.48 -6.31
N ILE A 14 19.45 20.84 -7.37
CA ILE A 14 18.89 19.59 -7.91
C ILE A 14 18.94 18.48 -6.86
N PHE A 15 20.08 18.31 -6.18
CA PHE A 15 20.24 17.27 -5.17
C PHE A 15 19.34 17.48 -3.96
N SER A 16 19.22 18.73 -3.49
CA SER A 16 18.29 19.09 -2.42
C SER A 16 16.84 18.76 -2.79
N SER A 17 16.41 19.14 -3.99
CA SER A 17 15.06 18.83 -4.48
C SER A 17 14.83 17.32 -4.68
N LEU A 18 15.83 16.59 -5.15
CA LEU A 18 15.76 15.13 -5.29
C LEU A 18 15.53 14.46 -3.93
N ILE A 19 16.27 14.85 -2.88
CA ILE A 19 16.08 14.32 -1.53
C ILE A 19 14.66 14.57 -1.04
N VAL A 20 14.15 15.80 -1.20
CA VAL A 20 12.78 16.14 -0.78
C VAL A 20 11.75 15.29 -1.52
N LEU A 21 11.91 15.08 -2.83
CA LEU A 21 11.03 14.21 -3.61
C LEU A 21 11.08 12.76 -3.14
N ILE A 22 12.28 12.21 -2.87
CA ILE A 22 12.43 10.84 -2.35
C ILE A 22 11.69 10.68 -1.02
N VAL A 23 11.83 11.63 -0.10
CA VAL A 23 11.19 11.58 1.21
C VAL A 23 9.67 11.67 1.08
N LEU A 24 9.17 12.61 0.26
CA LEU A 24 7.72 12.81 0.10
C LEU A 24 7.06 11.63 -0.64
N VAL A 25 7.59 11.25 -1.80
CA VAL A 25 7.04 10.17 -2.63
C VAL A 25 7.21 8.84 -1.92
N GLY A 26 8.43 8.52 -1.47
CA GLY A 26 8.69 7.27 -0.77
C GLY A 26 7.92 7.16 0.54
N GLY A 27 7.76 8.26 1.28
CA GLY A 27 6.95 8.30 2.49
C GLY A 27 5.46 8.05 2.21
N THR A 28 4.88 8.73 1.21
CA THR A 28 3.48 8.56 0.85
C THR A 28 3.18 7.17 0.28
N ASP A 29 4.04 6.65 -0.60
CA ASP A 29 3.93 5.29 -1.14
C ASP A 29 4.02 4.22 -0.03
N LEU A 30 4.97 4.37 0.90
CA LEU A 30 5.12 3.45 2.03
C LEU A 30 3.89 3.46 2.94
N LEU A 31 3.35 4.64 3.25
CA LEU A 31 2.14 4.77 4.06
C LEU A 31 0.92 4.16 3.35
N ASN A 32 0.81 4.35 2.03
CA ASN A 32 -0.26 3.76 1.23
C ASN A 32 -0.20 2.23 1.24
N TYR A 33 0.98 1.67 0.98
CA TYR A 33 1.18 0.21 1.04
C TYR A 33 0.88 -0.35 2.44
N ARG A 34 1.41 0.28 3.50
CA ARG A 34 1.14 -0.14 4.89
C ARG A 34 -0.36 -0.11 5.21
N LYS A 35 -1.08 0.91 4.73
CA LYS A 35 -2.53 0.99 4.91
C LYS A 35 -3.26 -0.19 4.27
N VAL A 36 -2.88 -0.58 3.05
CA VAL A 36 -3.47 -1.77 2.39
C VAL A 36 -3.21 -3.03 3.21
N VAL A 37 -1.99 -3.21 3.72
CA VAL A 37 -1.63 -4.37 4.55
C VAL A 37 -2.39 -4.37 5.88
N ASP A 38 -2.41 -3.25 6.60
CA ASP A 38 -3.04 -3.14 7.92
C ASP A 38 -4.56 -3.33 7.85
N ASP A 39 -5.21 -2.78 6.82
CA ASP A 39 -6.66 -2.94 6.65
C ASP A 39 -7.00 -4.39 6.26
N SER A 40 -6.18 -5.04 5.43
CA SER A 40 -6.35 -6.45 5.07
C SER A 40 -6.09 -7.39 6.24
N ASP A 41 -5.07 -7.11 7.07
CA ASP A 41 -4.76 -7.92 8.26
C ASP A 41 -5.88 -7.85 9.30
N LYS A 42 -6.58 -6.71 9.44
CA LYS A 42 -7.77 -6.60 10.30
C LYS A 42 -8.93 -7.44 9.78
N ILE A 43 -9.21 -7.37 8.48
CA ILE A 43 -10.27 -8.15 7.84
C ILE A 43 -9.97 -9.65 8.01
N LEU A 44 -8.75 -10.07 7.69
CA LEU A 44 -8.32 -11.45 7.84
C LEU A 44 -8.42 -11.94 9.28
N LYS A 45 -8.13 -11.09 10.26
CA LYS A 45 -8.32 -11.42 11.67
C LYS A 45 -9.80 -11.64 12.01
N ILE A 46 -10.69 -10.75 11.56
CA ILE A 46 -12.14 -10.91 11.77
C ILE A 46 -12.60 -12.24 11.16
N LEU A 47 -12.19 -12.55 9.92
CA LEU A 47 -12.55 -13.78 9.25
C LEU A 47 -11.96 -15.01 9.97
N SER A 48 -10.69 -14.99 10.35
CA SER A 48 -10.06 -16.14 11.04
C SER A 48 -10.65 -16.41 12.42
N ASP A 49 -11.02 -15.35 13.15
CA ASP A 49 -11.63 -15.47 14.48
C ASP A 49 -13.09 -15.96 14.40
N ASN A 50 -13.74 -15.81 13.25
CA ASN A 50 -15.14 -16.23 12.98
C ASN A 50 -15.20 -17.33 11.92
N ASP A 51 -14.23 -18.24 11.95
CA ASP A 51 -14.26 -19.48 11.20
C ASP A 51 -14.39 -19.27 9.67
N GLY A 52 -13.65 -18.30 9.14
CA GLY A 52 -13.59 -17.96 7.73
C GLY A 52 -14.70 -17.02 7.26
N HIS A 53 -15.62 -16.59 8.13
CA HIS A 53 -16.79 -15.80 7.75
C HIS A 53 -16.84 -14.46 8.49
N PHE A 54 -17.56 -13.49 7.95
CA PHE A 54 -17.92 -12.32 8.75
C PHE A 54 -18.94 -12.71 9.83
N PRO A 55 -18.85 -12.15 11.06
CA PRO A 55 -19.86 -12.40 12.08
C PRO A 55 -21.21 -11.87 11.60
N VAL A 56 -22.23 -12.72 11.69
CA VAL A 56 -23.62 -12.30 11.47
C VAL A 56 -23.96 -11.30 12.56
N ARG A 57 -24.10 -10.01 12.22
CA ARG A 57 -24.66 -9.03 13.15
C ARG A 57 -26.13 -9.37 13.31
N GLU A 58 -26.50 -9.96 14.45
CA GLU A 58 -27.88 -9.93 14.92
C GLU A 58 -28.27 -8.45 15.03
N MET A 59 -29.07 -7.97 14.08
CA MET A 59 -29.71 -6.68 14.21
C MET A 59 -30.74 -6.84 15.33
N PRO A 60 -30.65 -6.14 16.47
CA PRO A 60 -31.73 -6.18 17.43
C PRO A 60 -32.99 -5.66 16.72
N ASP A 61 -34.11 -6.38 16.87
CA ASP A 61 -35.41 -6.11 16.21
C ASP A 61 -35.93 -4.67 16.37
N ASN A 62 -35.32 -3.86 17.24
CA ASN A 62 -35.64 -2.46 17.50
C ASN A 62 -34.61 -1.44 16.96
N ALA A 63 -33.73 -1.81 16.03
CA ALA A 63 -32.80 -0.87 15.38
C ALA A 63 -33.42 -0.19 14.15
N GLY A 64 -34.56 0.48 14.33
CA GLY A 64 -35.21 1.31 13.31
C GLY A 64 -34.51 2.65 13.03
N GLU A 65 -33.38 2.93 13.69
CA GLU A 65 -32.64 4.18 13.50
C GLU A 65 -31.28 3.94 12.84
N PRO A 66 -31.00 4.55 11.68
CA PRO A 66 -29.66 4.61 11.13
C PRO A 66 -28.75 5.26 12.17
N ARG A 67 -27.77 4.52 12.69
CA ARG A 67 -26.76 5.12 13.58
C ARG A 67 -26.05 6.23 12.79
N PRO A 68 -25.94 7.44 13.34
CA PRO A 68 -25.22 8.53 12.68
C PRO A 68 -23.81 8.05 12.32
N ARG A 69 -23.40 8.26 11.07
CA ARG A 69 -21.99 8.18 10.68
C ARG A 69 -21.25 9.24 11.48
N ASP A 70 -20.47 8.84 12.47
CA ASP A 70 -19.41 9.69 12.98
C ASP A 70 -18.33 9.77 11.88
N ASP A 71 -18.47 10.79 11.03
CA ASP A 71 -17.66 11.02 9.82
C ASP A 71 -16.17 11.30 10.13
N PHE A 72 -15.82 11.51 11.40
CA PHE A 72 -14.47 11.79 11.85
C PHE A 72 -13.91 10.63 12.68
N GLY A 73 -13.34 9.63 12.00
CA GLY A 73 -12.38 8.70 12.61
C GLY A 73 -12.74 7.21 12.56
N MET A 74 -13.94 6.82 12.12
CA MET A 74 -14.22 5.41 11.86
C MET A 74 -13.39 4.91 10.68
N ARG A 75 -12.58 3.86 10.90
CA ARG A 75 -11.87 3.21 9.80
C ARG A 75 -12.90 2.46 8.96
N ARG A 76 -12.71 2.43 7.64
CA ARG A 76 -13.63 1.69 6.74
C ARG A 76 -13.84 0.23 7.16
N THR A 77 -12.82 -0.39 7.77
CA THR A 77 -12.86 -1.74 8.32
C THR A 77 -13.88 -1.94 9.45
N ASP A 78 -14.37 -0.87 10.06
CA ASP A 78 -15.29 -0.91 11.22
C ASP A 78 -16.76 -0.75 10.78
N SER A 79 -16.99 -0.49 9.49
CA SER A 79 -18.31 -0.33 8.89
C SER A 79 -19.05 -1.67 8.75
N PRO A 80 -20.38 -1.72 8.99
CA PRO A 80 -21.19 -2.89 8.64
C PRO A 80 -21.08 -3.29 7.16
N GLU A 81 -20.85 -2.32 6.26
CA GLU A 81 -20.73 -2.53 4.82
C GLU A 81 -19.51 -3.38 4.42
N ILE A 82 -18.50 -3.49 5.31
CA ILE A 82 -17.25 -4.19 4.99
C ILE A 82 -17.50 -5.65 4.61
N ALA A 83 -18.52 -6.30 5.18
CA ALA A 83 -18.87 -7.68 4.87
C ALA A 83 -19.40 -7.86 3.43
N PHE A 84 -20.04 -6.83 2.87
CA PHE A 84 -20.56 -6.83 1.50
C PHE A 84 -19.51 -6.37 0.48
N GLU A 85 -18.58 -5.51 0.90
CA GLU A 85 -17.49 -5.01 0.03
C GLU A 85 -16.32 -5.98 -0.09
N THR A 86 -16.04 -6.75 0.98
CA THR A 86 -14.86 -7.61 1.04
C THR A 86 -15.07 -8.86 0.19
N ARG A 87 -14.15 -9.06 -0.76
CA ARG A 87 -14.02 -10.32 -1.50
C ARG A 87 -12.96 -11.17 -0.84
N TYR A 88 -13.31 -12.40 -0.52
CA TYR A 88 -12.43 -13.32 0.19
C TYR A 88 -12.80 -14.77 -0.14
N PHE A 89 -11.92 -15.68 0.25
CA PHE A 89 -12.15 -17.12 0.20
C PHE A 89 -11.37 -17.80 1.31
N SER A 90 -11.76 -19.03 1.65
CA SER A 90 -11.09 -19.81 2.68
C SER A 90 -10.98 -21.29 2.32
N VAL A 91 -9.97 -21.95 2.87
CA VAL A 91 -9.74 -23.38 2.70
C VAL A 91 -9.38 -24.01 4.03
N ARG A 92 -9.97 -25.17 4.32
CA ARG A 92 -9.69 -25.95 5.53
C ARG A 92 -8.91 -27.20 5.21
N PHE A 93 -8.01 -27.52 6.13
CA PHE A 93 -7.26 -28.75 6.18
C PHE A 93 -7.61 -29.51 7.44
N ASP A 94 -7.72 -30.82 7.35
CA ASP A 94 -7.74 -31.71 8.52
C ASP A 94 -6.34 -31.87 9.14
N PRO A 95 -6.20 -32.58 10.27
CA PRO A 95 -4.88 -32.85 10.89
C PRO A 95 -3.94 -33.69 10.01
N SER A 96 -4.46 -34.39 9.00
CA SER A 96 -3.64 -35.16 8.04
C SER A 96 -3.05 -34.27 6.93
N GLY A 97 -3.50 -33.02 6.82
CA GLY A 97 -3.14 -32.11 5.74
C GLY A 97 -3.98 -32.29 4.47
N SER A 98 -5.12 -32.98 4.56
CA SER A 98 -6.07 -33.11 3.46
C SER A 98 -7.10 -31.99 3.50
N VAL A 99 -7.49 -31.48 2.33
CA VAL A 99 -8.46 -30.40 2.22
C VAL A 99 -9.85 -30.94 2.51
N THR A 100 -10.57 -30.29 3.44
CA THR A 100 -11.91 -30.71 3.88
C THR A 100 -13.02 -29.78 3.42
N SER A 101 -12.71 -28.50 3.21
CA SER A 101 -13.66 -27.54 2.66
C SER A 101 -12.94 -26.43 1.90
N VAL A 102 -13.58 -25.95 0.84
CA VAL A 102 -13.19 -24.78 0.08
C VAL A 102 -14.43 -23.89 -0.01
N ASP A 103 -14.28 -22.62 0.34
CA ASP A 103 -15.34 -21.61 0.24
C ASP A 103 -14.84 -20.44 -0.59
N THR A 104 -15.39 -20.29 -1.79
CA THR A 104 -15.14 -19.17 -2.70
C THR A 104 -16.42 -18.37 -2.99
N GLU A 105 -17.48 -18.49 -2.19
CA GLU A 105 -18.78 -17.85 -2.48
C GLU A 105 -18.66 -16.32 -2.57
N MET A 106 -17.74 -15.75 -1.80
CA MET A 106 -17.49 -14.31 -1.73
C MET A 106 -16.47 -13.80 -2.75
N ILE A 107 -16.07 -14.63 -3.74
CA ILE A 107 -15.15 -14.21 -4.80
C ILE A 107 -15.40 -14.93 -6.14
N ALA A 108 -15.76 -14.15 -7.17
CA ALA A 108 -15.98 -14.71 -8.51
C ALA A 108 -14.68 -14.96 -9.31
N ALA A 109 -13.56 -14.38 -8.90
CA ALA A 109 -12.31 -14.41 -9.65
C ALA A 109 -11.44 -15.65 -9.37
N VAL A 110 -11.82 -16.48 -8.40
CA VAL A 110 -11.07 -17.65 -7.94
C VAL A 110 -12.02 -18.84 -7.94
N SER A 111 -11.62 -19.93 -8.61
CA SER A 111 -12.33 -21.21 -8.55
C SER A 111 -11.86 -22.04 -7.36
N ASP A 112 -12.65 -23.06 -6.98
CA ASP A 112 -12.28 -23.98 -5.89
C ASP A 112 -10.90 -24.62 -6.10
N ASP A 113 -10.60 -25.10 -7.32
CA ASP A 113 -9.30 -25.68 -7.66
C ASP A 113 -8.13 -24.70 -7.43
N LEU A 114 -8.33 -23.43 -7.80
CA LEU A 114 -7.32 -22.39 -7.65
C LEU A 114 -7.16 -21.97 -6.19
N ALA A 115 -8.27 -21.90 -5.44
CA ALA A 115 -8.25 -21.66 -4.01
C ALA A 115 -7.49 -22.77 -3.29
N GLU A 116 -7.72 -24.03 -3.67
CA GLU A 116 -7.01 -25.19 -3.12
C GLU A 116 -5.52 -25.16 -3.44
N GLU A 117 -5.14 -24.80 -4.68
CA GLU A 117 -3.74 -24.62 -5.08
C GLU A 117 -3.05 -23.56 -4.21
N TYR A 118 -3.66 -22.39 -4.06
CA TYR A 118 -3.14 -21.32 -3.21
C TYR A 118 -3.03 -21.76 -1.76
N ALA A 119 -4.04 -22.43 -1.23
CA ALA A 119 -4.04 -22.92 0.15
C ALA A 119 -2.95 -23.96 0.40
N LYS A 120 -2.75 -24.92 -0.52
CA LYS A 120 -1.67 -25.91 -0.45
C LYS A 120 -0.29 -25.25 -0.48
N SER A 121 -0.11 -24.20 -1.28
CA SER A 121 1.14 -23.45 -1.32
C SER A 121 1.47 -22.78 0.02
N VAL A 122 0.45 -22.26 0.72
CA VAL A 122 0.57 -21.67 2.05
C VAL A 122 0.78 -22.75 3.11
N TYR A 123 0.04 -23.85 3.06
CA TYR A 123 0.13 -24.97 4.01
C TYR A 123 1.54 -25.58 4.04
N ASN A 124 2.15 -25.78 2.86
CA ASN A 124 3.51 -26.31 2.72
C ASN A 124 4.60 -25.27 3.00
N GLY A 125 4.22 -24.00 3.14
CA GLY A 125 5.13 -22.89 3.44
C GLY A 125 5.34 -22.69 4.94
N ALA A 126 6.39 -21.95 5.30
CA ALA A 126 6.67 -21.59 6.69
C ALA A 126 5.94 -20.32 7.17
N ARG A 127 5.27 -19.58 6.27
CA ARG A 127 4.66 -18.28 6.59
C ARG A 127 3.20 -18.46 6.98
N THR A 128 2.83 -17.93 8.15
CA THR A 128 1.43 -17.88 8.61
C THR A 128 0.67 -16.66 8.12
N LYS A 129 1.38 -15.68 7.54
CA LYS A 129 0.78 -14.51 6.89
C LYS A 129 1.64 -14.05 5.73
N GLY A 130 1.02 -13.60 4.65
CA GLY A 130 1.76 -13.24 3.44
C GLY A 130 0.88 -12.68 2.36
N PHE A 131 1.44 -12.55 1.16
CA PHE A 131 0.68 -12.33 -0.05
C PHE A 131 0.93 -13.51 -0.99
N ILE A 132 -0.10 -13.91 -1.70
CA ILE A 132 0.02 -14.66 -2.94
C ILE A 132 -0.64 -13.82 -4.03
N ARG A 133 0.16 -13.36 -4.99
CA ARG A 133 -0.28 -12.34 -5.98
C ARG A 133 -0.89 -11.12 -5.27
N ASP A 134 -2.13 -10.80 -5.58
CA ASP A 134 -2.87 -9.67 -4.99
C ASP A 134 -3.73 -10.09 -3.79
N TYR A 135 -3.62 -11.33 -3.30
CA TYR A 135 -4.37 -11.85 -2.16
C TYR A 135 -3.51 -11.85 -0.90
N ARG A 136 -3.93 -11.12 0.13
CA ARG A 136 -3.35 -11.23 1.47
C ARG A 136 -3.89 -12.49 2.12
N PHE A 137 -3.04 -13.26 2.81
CA PHE A 137 -3.47 -14.46 3.52
C PHE A 137 -3.08 -14.48 4.99
N ILE A 138 -3.86 -15.22 5.78
CA ILE A 138 -3.52 -15.69 7.12
C ILE A 138 -3.80 -17.20 7.22
N SER A 139 -2.94 -17.92 7.93
CA SER A 139 -3.13 -19.33 8.29
C SER A 139 -3.17 -19.44 9.81
N VAL A 140 -4.22 -20.08 10.31
CA VAL A 140 -4.46 -20.32 11.74
C VAL A 140 -4.74 -21.81 11.98
N ASP A 141 -4.31 -22.30 13.13
CA ASP A 141 -4.66 -23.67 13.56
C ASP A 141 -6.10 -23.70 14.07
N THR A 142 -6.83 -24.75 13.71
CA THR A 142 -8.21 -24.98 14.16
C THR A 142 -8.22 -25.73 15.49
N SER A 143 -9.30 -25.62 16.26
CA SER A 143 -9.46 -26.32 17.54
C SER A 143 -9.39 -27.85 17.43
N TYR A 144 -9.63 -28.40 16.23
CA TYR A 144 -9.60 -29.84 15.95
C TYR A 144 -8.23 -30.33 15.42
N GLY A 145 -7.19 -29.48 15.43
CA GLY A 145 -5.83 -29.84 15.01
C GLY A 145 -5.56 -29.74 13.51
N GLY A 146 -6.55 -29.31 12.72
CA GLY A 146 -6.38 -28.94 11.31
C GLY A 146 -5.98 -27.47 11.13
N LYS A 147 -6.00 -26.95 9.91
CA LYS A 147 -5.71 -25.54 9.61
C LYS A 147 -6.84 -24.86 8.84
N LEU A 148 -7.05 -23.59 9.11
CA LEU A 148 -7.87 -22.69 8.31
C LEU A 148 -6.95 -21.66 7.66
N ILE A 149 -7.05 -21.51 6.34
CA ILE A 149 -6.33 -20.50 5.58
C ILE A 149 -7.35 -19.60 4.92
N VAL A 150 -7.28 -18.30 5.23
CA VAL A 150 -8.19 -17.28 4.72
C VAL A 150 -7.41 -16.32 3.83
N PHE A 151 -8.01 -15.95 2.71
CA PHE A 151 -7.45 -15.06 1.72
C PHE A 151 -8.39 -13.88 1.48
N CYS A 152 -7.85 -12.66 1.49
CA CYS A 152 -8.57 -11.43 1.20
C CYS A 152 -8.04 -10.82 -0.10
N ASP A 153 -8.93 -10.43 -1.01
CA ASP A 153 -8.57 -9.75 -2.25
C ASP A 153 -8.14 -8.30 -1.96
N CYS A 154 -6.86 -8.01 -2.22
CA CYS A 154 -6.29 -6.68 -2.11
C CYS A 154 -6.06 -6.04 -3.48
N GLY A 155 -6.56 -6.64 -4.57
CA GLY A 155 -6.27 -6.25 -5.95
C GLY A 155 -6.58 -4.79 -6.24
N ALA A 156 -7.73 -4.28 -5.78
CA ALA A 156 -8.07 -2.86 -5.93
C ALA A 156 -7.09 -1.95 -5.16
N GLY A 157 -6.76 -2.29 -3.91
CA GLY A 157 -5.83 -1.53 -3.08
C GLY A 157 -4.40 -1.53 -3.66
N LEU A 158 -3.90 -2.69 -4.07
CA LEU A 158 -2.58 -2.86 -4.67
C LEU A 158 -2.50 -2.24 -6.07
N SER A 159 -3.56 -2.32 -6.88
CA SER A 159 -3.66 -1.61 -8.16
C SER A 159 -3.57 -0.09 -7.95
N ASN A 160 -4.34 0.45 -7.00
CA ASN A 160 -4.28 1.87 -6.67
C ASN A 160 -2.90 2.28 -6.16
N PHE A 161 -2.27 1.46 -5.32
CA PHE A 161 -0.88 1.68 -4.88
C PHE A 161 0.09 1.72 -6.08
N ARG A 162 0.09 0.69 -6.93
CA ARG A 162 0.96 0.62 -8.13
C ARG A 162 0.76 1.82 -9.06
N ASN A 163 -0.49 2.19 -9.33
CA ASN A 163 -0.84 3.34 -10.16
C ASN A 163 -0.39 4.65 -9.52
N PHE A 164 -0.65 4.83 -8.23
CA PHE A 164 -0.24 6.02 -7.50
C PHE A 164 1.29 6.18 -7.51
N THR A 165 2.04 5.11 -7.25
CA THR A 165 3.51 5.10 -7.33
C THR A 165 4.01 5.44 -8.74
N LEU A 166 3.40 4.89 -9.79
CA LEU A 166 3.81 5.22 -11.15
C LEU A 166 3.56 6.70 -11.48
N VAL A 167 2.38 7.21 -11.15
CA VAL A 167 2.01 8.60 -11.39
C VAL A 167 2.88 9.55 -10.56
N SER A 168 3.12 9.25 -9.28
CA SER A 168 3.93 10.06 -8.38
C SER A 168 5.39 10.14 -8.85
N LEU A 169 5.96 9.04 -9.38
CA LEU A 169 7.29 9.02 -9.97
C LEU A 169 7.38 9.87 -11.25
N ILE A 170 6.39 9.76 -12.16
CA ILE A 170 6.34 10.57 -13.39
C ILE A 170 6.27 12.05 -13.05
N VAL A 171 5.36 12.43 -12.15
CA VAL A 171 5.20 13.83 -11.71
C VAL A 171 6.46 14.34 -11.01
N SER A 172 7.10 13.52 -10.18
CA SER A 172 8.33 13.89 -9.49
C SER A 172 9.49 14.09 -10.45
N PHE A 173 9.61 13.24 -11.47
CA PHE A 173 10.60 13.42 -12.52
C PHE A 173 10.37 14.72 -13.30
N ALA A 174 9.12 15.00 -13.70
CA ALA A 174 8.77 16.25 -14.37
C ALA A 174 9.08 17.47 -13.49
N CYS A 175 8.76 17.41 -12.21
CA CYS A 175 9.08 18.45 -11.23
C CYS A 175 10.60 18.67 -11.12
N LEU A 176 11.39 17.61 -11.05
CA LEU A 176 12.85 17.69 -10.99
C LEU A 176 13.44 18.32 -12.25
N VAL A 177 12.91 18.00 -13.43
CA VAL A 177 13.31 18.62 -14.71
C VAL A 177 13.01 20.13 -14.69
N LEU A 178 11.80 20.52 -14.27
CA LEU A 178 11.40 21.92 -14.17
C LEU A 178 12.29 22.70 -13.20
N VAL A 179 12.55 22.15 -12.01
CA VAL A 179 13.44 22.75 -11.02
C VAL A 179 14.87 22.85 -11.56
N SER A 180 15.36 21.85 -12.30
CA SER A 180 16.69 21.88 -12.92
C SER A 180 16.81 23.01 -13.94
N ILE A 181 15.80 23.21 -14.79
CA ILE A 181 15.74 24.31 -15.76
C ILE A 181 15.72 25.65 -15.03
N ALA A 182 14.85 25.82 -14.03
CA ALA A 182 14.75 27.04 -13.25
C ALA A 182 16.08 27.36 -12.54
N ALA A 183 16.70 26.37 -11.90
CA ALA A 183 17.99 26.52 -11.24
C ALA A 183 19.11 26.90 -12.22
N ALA A 184 19.11 26.34 -13.43
CA ALA A 184 20.07 26.72 -14.47
C ALA A 184 19.89 28.18 -14.90
N LEU A 185 18.65 28.63 -15.16
CA LEU A 185 18.33 30.00 -15.55
C LEU A 185 18.67 31.02 -14.45
N ILE A 186 18.32 30.73 -13.20
CA ILE A 186 18.57 31.60 -12.04
C ILE A 186 20.06 31.65 -11.69
N SER A 187 20.80 30.53 -11.81
CA SER A 187 22.26 30.52 -11.57
C SER A 187 23.01 31.55 -12.42
N GLY A 188 22.49 31.81 -13.63
CA GLY A 188 22.99 32.84 -14.53
C GLY A 188 22.96 34.24 -13.88
N ARG A 189 21.81 34.61 -13.30
CA ARG A 189 21.60 35.91 -12.65
C ARG A 189 22.27 36.00 -11.28
N ALA A 190 22.12 34.99 -10.43
CA ALA A 190 22.60 35.03 -9.05
C ALA A 190 24.14 35.05 -8.92
N VAL A 191 24.85 34.36 -9.82
CA VAL A 191 26.32 34.25 -9.76
C VAL A 191 27.02 35.43 -10.48
N ARG A 192 26.29 36.21 -11.28
CA ARG A 192 26.83 37.35 -12.04
C ARG A 192 27.43 38.47 -11.16
N PRO A 193 26.77 38.99 -10.11
CA PRO A 193 27.36 40.02 -9.26
C PRO A 193 28.59 39.54 -8.47
N VAL A 194 28.63 38.26 -8.08
CA VAL A 194 29.80 37.65 -7.39
C VAL A 194 31.01 37.57 -8.33
N ALA A 195 30.77 37.24 -9.60
CA ALA A 195 31.79 37.23 -10.62
C ALA A 195 32.38 38.62 -10.88
N GLU A 196 31.52 39.64 -10.98
CA GLU A 196 31.92 41.04 -11.20
C GLU A 196 32.71 41.59 -10.01
N SER A 197 32.35 41.22 -8.77
CA SER A 197 33.13 41.55 -7.57
C SER A 197 34.53 40.94 -7.60
N TYR A 198 34.65 39.67 -7.99
CA TYR A 198 35.94 38.97 -8.08
C TYR A 198 36.87 39.57 -9.14
N GLU A 199 36.32 40.00 -10.30
CA GLU A 199 37.12 40.69 -11.31
C GLU A 199 37.58 42.07 -10.86
N LYS A 200 36.74 42.81 -10.11
CA LYS A 200 37.13 44.11 -9.53
C LYS A 200 38.27 43.95 -8.54
N GLN A 201 38.24 42.93 -7.67
CA GLN A 201 39.34 42.65 -6.73
C GLN A 201 40.65 42.26 -7.42
N LYS A 202 40.61 41.68 -8.62
CA LYS A 202 41.82 41.27 -9.36
C LYS A 202 42.52 42.40 -10.11
N ARG A 203 41.88 43.56 -10.24
CA ARG A 203 42.43 44.77 -10.88
C ARG A 203 43.13 45.72 -9.90
N PHE A 204 43.00 45.45 -8.60
CA PHE A 204 43.78 46.07 -7.53
C PHE A 204 44.91 45.13 -7.14
#